data_AF-A0A2E1TAS9-F1
#
_entry.id   AF-A0A2E1TAS9-F1
#
_cell.length_a   1.000
_cell.length_b   1.000
_cell.length_c   1.000
_cell.angle_alpha   90.00
_cell.angle_beta   90.00
_cell.angle_gamma   90.00
#
_symmetry.space_group_name_H-M   'P 1'
#
loop_
_entity.id
_entity.type
_entity.pdbx_description
1 polymer ?
#
loop_
_entity_poly.entity_id
_entity_poly.type
_entity_poly.pdbx_seq_one_letter_code
_entity_poly.pdbx_strand_id
1 'polypeptide(L)'
;MPKHQKKNILIYFYKKNCPYCKEMTKNTFSDKEIISLVNNNFFAVKIDSRTKDTIYYKGKAYGNQQPINKGSTYPHDFYRQIASFNHKGEQQSTTPTIVVFNHKFEKLKTFPGKQAKSLLLRRLLKYAKK
;
A
#
# COMPACT_ATOMS: atom_id res chain seq x y z
N MET A 1 -24.68 -7.19 -3.82
CA MET A 1 -23.41 -6.47 -3.59
C MET A 1 -22.80 -6.96 -2.28
N PRO A 2 -21.58 -7.53 -2.24
CA PRO A 2 -21.14 -8.34 -1.11
C PRO A 2 -20.64 -7.51 0.10
N LYS A 3 -20.78 -8.10 1.29
CA LYS A 3 -20.67 -7.59 2.69
C LYS A 3 -19.40 -6.77 3.08
N HIS A 4 -18.52 -6.39 2.16
CA HIS A 4 -17.29 -5.62 2.44
C HIS A 4 -17.49 -4.09 2.47
N GLN A 5 -18.70 -3.61 2.20
CA GLN A 5 -19.04 -2.23 1.81
C GLN A 5 -18.68 -1.11 2.81
N LYS A 6 -18.14 -1.42 4.00
CA LYS A 6 -17.73 -0.42 4.99
C LYS A 6 -16.28 -0.53 5.47
N LYS A 7 -15.49 -1.53 5.03
CA LYS A 7 -14.09 -1.65 5.49
C LYS A 7 -13.21 -0.60 4.78
N ASN A 8 -12.31 0.01 5.53
CA ASN A 8 -11.24 0.80 4.94
C ASN A 8 -10.32 -0.12 4.13
N ILE A 9 -9.75 0.37 3.05
CA ILE A 9 -8.85 -0.40 2.19
C ILE A 9 -7.42 -0.12 2.64
N LEU A 10 -6.63 -1.18 2.83
CA LEU A 10 -5.21 -1.08 3.14
C LEU A 10 -4.43 -1.61 1.94
N ILE A 11 -3.73 -0.72 1.24
CA ILE A 11 -2.87 -1.08 0.12
C ILE A 11 -1.43 -1.14 0.60
N TYR A 12 -0.79 -2.29 0.49
CA TYR A 12 0.62 -2.49 0.75
C TYR A 12 1.41 -2.57 -0.56
N PHE A 13 2.24 -1.56 -0.82
CA PHE A 13 3.16 -1.53 -1.94
C PHE A 13 4.51 -2.11 -1.56
N TYR A 14 4.95 -3.10 -2.33
CA TYR A 14 6.28 -3.70 -2.26
C TYR A 14 6.94 -3.65 -3.64
N LYS A 15 8.22 -3.99 -3.72
CA LYS A 15 8.87 -4.30 -5.00
C LYS A 15 9.64 -5.60 -4.87
N LYS A 16 9.90 -6.27 -6.00
CA LYS A 16 10.85 -7.41 -6.05
C LYS A 16 12.23 -6.97 -5.57
N ASN A 17 12.94 -7.88 -4.89
CA ASN A 17 14.28 -7.64 -4.34
C ASN A 17 14.34 -6.40 -3.41
N CYS A 18 13.40 -6.31 -2.47
CA CYS A 18 13.33 -5.25 -1.47
C CYS A 18 13.64 -5.82 -0.07
N PRO A 19 14.85 -5.59 0.48
CA PRO A 19 15.23 -6.10 1.80
C PRO A 19 14.27 -5.65 2.91
N TYR A 20 13.92 -4.35 2.93
CA TYR A 20 12.99 -3.81 3.92
C TYR A 20 11.57 -4.37 3.79
N CYS A 21 11.13 -4.70 2.57
CA CYS A 21 9.83 -5.32 2.36
C CYS A 21 9.82 -6.76 2.88
N LYS A 22 10.92 -7.50 2.69
CA LYS A 22 11.12 -8.86 3.24
C LYS A 22 11.13 -8.82 4.77
N GLU A 23 11.88 -7.88 5.35
CA GLU A 23 11.95 -7.69 6.79
C GLU A 23 10.58 -7.34 7.39
N MET A 24 9.86 -6.39 6.78
CA MET A 24 8.51 -6.01 7.23
C MET A 24 7.52 -7.17 7.13
N THR A 25 7.66 -8.03 6.12
CA THR A 25 6.85 -9.25 6.02
C THR A 25 7.13 -10.16 7.21
N LYS A 26 8.41 -10.47 7.46
CA LYS A 26 8.84 -11.38 8.53
C LYS A 26 8.50 -10.88 9.95
N ASN A 27 8.74 -9.60 10.21
CA ASN A 27 8.74 -9.06 11.57
C ASN A 27 7.43 -8.32 11.94
N THR A 28 6.64 -7.91 10.94
CA THR A 28 5.42 -7.12 11.17
C THR A 28 4.18 -7.81 10.64
N PHE A 29 4.16 -8.23 9.37
CA PHE A 29 2.96 -8.86 8.79
C PHE A 29 2.77 -10.34 9.16
N SER A 30 3.79 -11.01 9.68
CA SER A 30 3.67 -12.35 10.25
C SER A 30 3.19 -12.35 11.71
N ASP A 31 3.07 -11.18 12.34
CA ASP A 31 2.59 -11.08 13.73
C ASP A 31 1.07 -11.31 13.81
N LYS A 32 0.63 -12.19 14.73
CA LYS A 32 -0.77 -12.60 14.86
C LYS A 32 -1.72 -11.43 15.15
N GLU A 33 -1.27 -10.44 15.90
CA GLU A 33 -2.06 -9.27 16.27
C GLU A 33 -2.29 -8.37 15.06
N ILE A 34 -1.24 -8.13 14.26
CA ILE A 34 -1.34 -7.39 13.00
C ILE A 34 -2.24 -8.11 12.01
N ILE A 35 -2.08 -9.43 11.85
CA ILE A 35 -2.91 -10.24 10.97
C ILE A 35 -4.39 -10.12 11.37
N SER A 36 -4.70 -10.28 12.65
CA SER A 36 -6.05 -10.17 13.19
C SER A 36 -6.63 -8.77 12.94
N LEU A 37 -5.87 -7.72 13.27
CA LEU A 37 -6.29 -6.34 13.06
C LEU A 37 -6.62 -6.07 11.59
N VAL A 38 -5.74 -6.47 10.68
CA VAL A 38 -5.89 -6.25 9.23
C VAL A 38 -7.10 -7.02 8.68
N ASN A 39 -7.20 -8.33 8.94
CA ASN A 39 -8.28 -9.17 8.42
C ASN A 39 -9.66 -8.72 8.91
N ASN A 40 -9.74 -8.32 10.18
CA ASN A 40 -11.02 -7.94 10.79
C ASN A 40 -11.47 -6.55 10.33
N ASN A 41 -10.55 -5.61 10.13
CA ASN A 41 -10.91 -4.19 9.95
C ASN A 41 -10.75 -3.66 8.53
N PHE A 42 -9.88 -4.26 7.72
CA PHE A 42 -9.48 -3.73 6.43
C PHE A 42 -9.78 -4.68 5.28
N PHE A 43 -9.99 -4.13 4.10
CA PHE A 43 -9.82 -4.85 2.85
C PHE A 43 -8.38 -4.68 2.39
N ALA A 44 -7.55 -5.69 2.62
CA ALA A 44 -6.12 -5.60 2.38
C ALA A 44 -5.78 -6.01 0.94
N VAL A 45 -4.98 -5.17 0.26
CA VAL A 45 -4.49 -5.41 -1.11
C VAL A 45 -2.98 -5.27 -1.10
N LYS A 46 -2.27 -6.24 -1.68
CA LYS A 46 -0.83 -6.19 -1.87
C LYS A 46 -0.52 -5.97 -3.34
N ILE A 47 0.25 -4.93 -3.66
CA ILE A 47 0.54 -4.51 -5.02
C ILE A 47 2.06 -4.40 -5.23
N ASP A 48 2.57 -5.00 -6.30
CA ASP A 48 3.94 -4.72 -6.76
C ASP A 48 3.97 -3.30 -7.33
N SER A 49 4.76 -2.42 -6.74
CA SER A 49 4.90 -1.02 -7.14
C SER A 49 5.48 -0.87 -8.54
N ARG A 50 5.95 -1.95 -9.17
CA ARG A 50 6.48 -2.00 -10.53
C ARG A 50 5.70 -2.97 -11.44
N THR A 51 4.48 -3.35 -11.06
CA THR A 51 3.61 -4.17 -11.93
C THR A 51 3.47 -3.56 -13.33
N LYS A 52 3.15 -4.41 -14.31
CA LYS A 52 2.81 -4.01 -15.69
C LYS A 52 1.30 -3.98 -15.92
N ASP A 53 0.53 -4.52 -14.98
CA ASP A 53 -0.92 -4.58 -15.09
C ASP A 53 -1.51 -3.18 -15.08
N THR A 54 -2.60 -2.98 -15.81
CA THR A 54 -3.36 -1.73 -15.75
C THR A 54 -4.19 -1.69 -14.47
N ILE A 55 -4.06 -0.61 -13.70
CA ILE A 55 -4.87 -0.38 -12.50
C ILE A 55 -5.90 0.71 -12.81
N TYR A 56 -7.17 0.40 -12.61
CA TYR A 56 -8.26 1.37 -12.73
C TYR A 56 -8.57 1.98 -11.36
N TYR A 57 -8.55 3.30 -11.28
CA TYR A 57 -8.87 4.03 -10.07
C TYR A 57 -9.63 5.31 -10.40
N LYS A 58 -10.84 5.45 -9.83
CA LYS A 58 -11.77 6.57 -10.08
C LYS A 58 -12.00 6.85 -11.58
N GLY A 59 -12.25 5.80 -12.36
CA GLY A 59 -12.50 5.90 -13.80
C GLY A 59 -11.26 6.19 -14.66
N LYS A 60 -10.07 6.33 -14.06
CA LYS A 60 -8.82 6.52 -14.79
C LYS A 60 -7.98 5.25 -14.79
N ALA A 61 -7.46 4.90 -15.96
CA ALA A 61 -6.47 3.85 -16.12
C ALA A 61 -5.06 4.36 -15.78
N TYR A 62 -4.31 3.57 -15.02
CA TYR A 62 -2.91 3.81 -14.69
C TYR A 62 -2.10 2.61 -15.17
N GLY A 63 -0.96 2.87 -15.80
CA GLY A 63 -0.06 1.83 -16.29
C GLY A 63 1.37 1.98 -15.77
N ASN A 64 2.27 1.26 -16.41
CA ASN A 64 3.70 1.40 -16.22
C ASN A 64 4.34 1.87 -17.53
N GLN A 65 5.02 3.01 -17.49
CA GLN A 65 5.62 3.66 -18.67
C GLN A 65 6.79 2.88 -19.28
N GLN A 66 7.32 1.88 -18.57
CA GLN A 66 8.40 1.06 -19.12
C GLN A 66 7.85 -0.03 -20.05
N PRO A 67 8.39 -0.16 -21.28
CA PRO A 67 8.03 -1.24 -22.20
C PRO A 67 8.14 -2.64 -21.57
N ILE A 68 7.27 -3.57 -21.98
CA ILE A 68 7.19 -4.93 -21.42
C ILE A 68 8.53 -5.69 -21.58
N ASN A 69 9.18 -5.53 -22.74
CA ASN A 69 10.45 -6.18 -23.07
C ASN A 69 11.67 -5.61 -22.32
N LYS A 70 11.51 -4.51 -21.55
CA LYS A 70 12.61 -3.86 -20.80
C LYS A 70 12.61 -4.21 -19.31
N GLY A 71 11.75 -5.13 -18.86
CA GLY A 71 11.70 -5.58 -17.46
C GLY A 71 10.85 -4.69 -16.55
N SER A 72 11.11 -4.75 -15.24
CA SER A 72 10.28 -4.12 -14.18
C SER A 72 11.16 -3.31 -13.20
N THR A 73 11.70 -2.21 -13.70
CA THR A 73 12.55 -1.27 -12.93
C THR A 73 11.84 0.05 -12.64
N TYR A 74 10.89 0.45 -13.50
CA TYR A 74 10.15 1.69 -13.36
C TYR A 74 8.97 1.51 -12.41
N PRO A 75 8.72 2.50 -11.52
CA PRO A 75 7.51 2.49 -10.72
C PRO A 75 6.27 2.62 -11.60
N HIS A 76 5.17 2.03 -11.15
CA HIS A 76 3.86 2.13 -11.77
C HIS A 76 3.24 3.51 -11.48
N ASP A 77 2.49 4.08 -12.43
CA ASP A 77 1.90 5.42 -12.30
C ASP A 77 0.96 5.55 -11.10
N PHE A 78 0.13 4.52 -10.89
CA PHE A 78 -0.76 4.47 -9.72
C PHE A 78 0.02 4.59 -8.41
N TYR A 79 1.11 3.81 -8.26
CA TYR A 79 1.97 3.88 -7.09
C TYR A 79 2.57 5.27 -6.90
N ARG A 80 3.12 5.88 -7.97
CA ARG A 80 3.63 7.25 -7.91
C ARG A 80 2.57 8.23 -7.43
N GLN A 81 1.34 8.10 -7.91
CA GLN A 81 0.28 9.04 -7.55
C GLN A 81 -0.16 8.91 -6.08
N ILE A 82 -0.41 7.69 -5.62
CA ILE A 82 -1.06 7.51 -4.32
C ILE A 82 -0.09 7.35 -3.15
N ALA A 83 1.10 6.79 -3.39
CA ALA A 83 2.11 6.54 -2.37
C ALA A 83 3.15 7.66 -2.23
N SER A 84 3.06 8.71 -3.05
CA SER A 84 3.92 9.88 -2.91
C SER A 84 3.66 10.64 -1.61
N PHE A 85 4.74 11.15 -1.02
CA PHE A 85 4.75 11.99 0.17
C PHE A 85 5.77 13.12 -0.01
N ASN A 86 5.54 14.25 0.66
CA ASN A 86 6.48 15.35 0.64
C ASN A 86 7.54 15.15 1.72
N HIS A 87 8.80 15.24 1.34
CA HIS A 87 9.93 15.27 2.26
C HIS A 87 10.87 16.39 1.83
N LYS A 88 11.10 17.37 2.72
CA LYS A 88 11.96 18.54 2.45
C LYS A 88 11.57 19.32 1.18
N GLY A 89 10.27 19.45 0.91
CA GLY A 89 9.76 20.17 -0.27
C GLY A 89 9.73 19.34 -1.55
N GLU A 90 10.27 18.11 -1.54
CA GLU A 90 10.29 17.23 -2.70
C GLU A 90 9.25 16.12 -2.58
N GLN A 91 8.61 15.79 -3.70
CA GLN A 91 7.72 14.64 -3.78
C GLN A 91 8.54 13.36 -3.96
N GLN A 92 8.43 12.45 -3.00
CA GLN A 92 9.16 11.19 -2.98
C GLN A 92 8.20 10.02 -2.81
N SER A 93 8.64 8.84 -3.28
CA SER A 93 7.96 7.57 -3.03
C SER A 93 8.99 6.50 -2.67
N THR A 94 8.66 5.63 -1.71
CA THR A 94 9.57 4.56 -1.26
C THR A 94 8.84 3.24 -1.06
N THR A 95 9.56 2.12 -1.08
CA THR A 95 9.02 0.80 -0.78
C THR A 95 9.78 0.21 0.41
N PRO A 96 9.10 -0.42 1.39
CA PRO A 96 7.65 -0.62 1.46
C PRO A 96 6.87 0.68 1.71
N THR A 97 5.60 0.74 1.29
CA THR A 97 4.66 1.80 1.69
C THR A 97 3.28 1.22 1.90
N ILE A 98 2.58 1.70 2.93
CA ILE A 98 1.16 1.42 3.14
C ILE A 98 0.34 2.67 2.81
N VAL A 99 -0.75 2.51 2.07
CA VAL A 99 -1.74 3.57 1.84
C VAL A 99 -3.10 3.08 2.33
N VAL A 100 -3.76 3.87 3.17
CA VAL A 100 -5.10 3.59 3.66
C VAL A 100 -6.09 4.45 2.88
N PHE A 101 -7.14 3.82 2.36
CA PHE A 101 -8.30 4.47 1.76
C PHE A 101 -9.55 4.19 2.58
N ASN A 102 -10.55 5.07 2.48
CA ASN A 102 -11.88 4.74 2.96
C ASN A 102 -12.63 3.84 1.97
N HIS A 103 -13.84 3.41 2.36
CA HIS A 103 -14.72 2.59 1.53
C HIS A 103 -15.23 3.31 0.26
N LYS A 104 -15.04 4.64 0.14
CA LYS A 104 -15.35 5.44 -1.05
C LYS A 104 -14.12 5.62 -1.97
N PHE A 105 -13.06 4.85 -1.75
CA PHE A 105 -11.80 4.94 -2.50
C PHE A 105 -11.14 6.33 -2.39
N GLU A 106 -11.28 7.01 -1.26
CA GLU A 106 -10.58 8.27 -0.98
C GLU A 106 -9.36 7.98 -0.09
N LYS A 107 -8.20 8.52 -0.48
CA LYS A 107 -6.95 8.33 0.26
C LYS A 107 -7.03 9.04 1.60
N LEU A 108 -6.88 8.28 2.69
CA LEU A 108 -6.86 8.81 4.06
C LEU A 108 -5.44 9.11 4.50
N LYS A 109 -4.51 8.16 4.32
CA LYS A 109 -3.13 8.33 4.81
C LYS A 109 -2.13 7.47 4.06
N THR A 110 -0.90 7.97 3.98
CA THR A 110 0.27 7.26 3.46
C THR A 110 1.28 7.07 4.59
N PHE A 111 1.79 5.85 4.72
CA PHE A 111 2.82 5.45 5.66
C PHE A 111 4.04 4.96 4.87
N PRO A 112 4.97 5.87 4.55
CA PRO A 112 6.16 5.51 3.80
C PRO A 112 7.14 4.73 4.66
N GLY A 113 7.86 3.81 4.04
CA GLY A 113 8.95 3.05 4.63
C GLY A 113 8.50 1.89 5.52
N LYS A 114 9.49 1.15 6.01
CA LYS A 114 9.30 0.01 6.91
C LYS A 114 8.56 0.45 8.18
N GLN A 115 7.54 -0.32 8.56
CA GLN A 115 6.81 -0.11 9.81
C GLN A 115 7.11 -1.26 10.76
N ALA A 116 7.67 -0.94 11.93
CA ALA A 116 7.76 -1.91 13.03
C ALA A 116 6.35 -2.23 13.58
N LYS A 117 6.19 -3.41 14.19
CA LYS A 117 4.90 -3.89 14.73
C LYS A 117 4.15 -2.82 15.53
N SER A 118 4.74 -2.29 16.60
CA SER A 118 4.10 -1.34 17.52
C SER A 118 3.68 -0.04 16.82
N LEU A 119 4.51 0.45 15.90
CA LEU A 119 4.23 1.63 15.09
C LEU A 119 3.05 1.38 14.13
N LEU A 120 3.06 0.24 13.43
CA LEU A 120 2.00 -0.10 12.49
C LEU A 120 0.68 -0.28 13.23
N LEU A 121 0.69 -1.00 14.35
CA LEU A 121 -0.48 -1.21 15.20
C LEU A 121 -1.11 0.13 15.60
N ARG A 122 -0.31 1.04 16.19
CA ARG A 122 -0.78 2.38 16.60
C ARG A 122 -1.34 3.19 15.43
N ARG A 123 -0.73 3.08 14.25
CA ARG A 123 -1.19 3.78 13.04
C ARG A 123 -2.51 3.24 12.53
N LEU A 124 -2.66 1.91 12.45
CA LEU A 124 -3.85 1.27 11.90
C LEU A 124 -5.05 1.33 12.84
N LEU A 125 -4.86 1.30 14.16
CA LEU A 125 -5.97 1.44 15.12
C LEU A 125 -6.78 2.72 14.94
N LYS A 126 -6.17 3.81 14.45
CA LYS A 126 -6.87 5.07 14.12
C LYS A 126 -7.87 4.94 12.97
N TYR A 127 -7.75 3.89 12.16
CA TYR A 127 -8.57 3.63 10.98
C TYR A 127 -9.31 2.28 11.06
N ALA A 128 -9.19 1.58 12.18
CA ALA A 128 -9.99 0.39 12.46
C ALA A 128 -11.46 0.79 12.62
N LYS A 129 -12.38 -0.13 12.32
CA LYS A 129 -13.79 0.12 12.61
C LYS A 129 -13.96 0.17 14.12
N LYS A 130 -14.65 1.20 14.61
CA LYS A 130 -15.23 1.18 15.96
C LYS A 130 -16.43 0.24 15.96
#